data_AF-A0A2V9GHS8-F1
#
_entry.id   AF-A0A2V9GHS8-F1
#
_cell.length_a   1.000
_cell.length_b   1.000
_cell.length_c   1.000
_cell.angle_alpha   90.00
_cell.angle_beta   90.00
_cell.angle_gamma   90.00
#
_symmetry.space_group_name_H-M   'P 1'
#
loop_
_entity.id
_entity.type
_entity.pdbx_description
1 polymer ?
#
loop_
_entity_poly.entity_id
_entity_poly.type
_entity_poly.pdbx_seq_one_letter_code
_entity_poly.pdbx_strand_id
1 'polypeptide(L)'
;MALDEGHHRIFTFCRTENAYVSVIDTESGKQVTTIPATPKSSSDDLFYDPSKSRLYAISVIQTGTVNPGIIDVIQQRDADHYERIATYETGSAAATGLFVPELGKLFVAVHAQPTGQGGEYLVYETK
;
A
#
# COMPACT_ATOMS: atom_id res chain seq x y z
N MET A 1 -6.91 0.82 -4.33
CA MET A 1 -6.93 2.29 -4.56
C MET A 1 -7.24 2.97 -3.24
N ALA A 2 -6.85 4.23 -3.04
CA ALA A 2 -7.21 5.02 -1.86
C ALA A 2 -7.62 6.45 -2.25
N LEU A 3 -8.36 7.13 -1.38
CA LEU A 3 -8.88 8.49 -1.61
C LEU A 3 -8.41 9.43 -0.50
N ASP A 4 -7.86 10.57 -0.90
CA ASP A 4 -7.69 11.75 -0.07
C ASP A 4 -8.72 12.80 -0.52
N GLU A 5 -9.84 12.83 0.19
CA GLU A 5 -10.96 13.73 -0.11
C GLU A 5 -10.56 15.20 0.07
N GLY A 6 -9.70 15.51 1.06
CA GLY A 6 -9.33 16.87 1.40
C GLY A 6 -8.53 17.58 0.32
N HIS A 7 -7.69 16.83 -0.41
CA HIS A 7 -6.88 17.37 -1.51
C HIS A 7 -7.37 16.94 -2.90
N HIS A 8 -8.53 16.28 -3.00
CA HIS A 8 -9.04 15.77 -4.28
C HIS A 8 -8.03 14.86 -4.99
N ARG A 9 -7.43 13.90 -4.27
CA ARG A 9 -6.46 12.95 -4.82
C ARG A 9 -6.98 11.52 -4.72
N ILE A 10 -6.96 10.78 -5.83
CA ILE A 10 -7.13 9.33 -5.84
C ILE A 10 -5.78 8.66 -6.16
N PHE A 11 -5.44 7.67 -5.34
CA PHE A 11 -4.21 6.88 -5.44
C PHE A 11 -4.49 5.53 -6.08
N THR A 12 -3.82 5.23 -7.19
CA THR A 12 -3.97 3.94 -7.90
C THR A 12 -2.62 3.26 -8.04
N PHE A 13 -2.54 1.99 -7.65
CA PHE A 13 -1.32 1.22 -7.79
C PHE A 13 -1.16 0.73 -9.23
N CYS A 14 -0.01 0.97 -9.84
CA CYS A 14 0.31 0.56 -11.20
C CYS A 14 1.34 -0.58 -11.18
N ARG A 15 0.91 -1.77 -11.63
CA ARG A 15 1.67 -3.03 -11.57
C ARG A 15 2.57 -3.17 -12.80
N THR A 16 3.79 -2.63 -12.73
CA THR A 16 4.81 -2.74 -13.78
C THR A 16 6.15 -3.22 -13.20
N GLU A 17 7.18 -3.45 -14.04
CA GLU A 17 8.52 -3.79 -13.54
C GLU A 17 9.07 -2.72 -12.59
N ASN A 18 8.83 -1.44 -12.92
CA ASN A 18 9.07 -0.30 -12.05
C ASN A 18 7.75 0.17 -11.43
N ALA A 19 7.17 -0.65 -10.56
CA ALA A 19 5.88 -0.36 -9.93
C ALA A 19 5.84 1.02 -9.27
N TYR A 20 4.67 1.66 -9.32
CA TYR A 20 4.46 3.00 -8.78
C TYR A 20 2.99 3.20 -8.37
N VAL A 21 2.74 4.21 -7.54
CA VAL A 21 1.40 4.72 -7.27
C VAL A 21 1.19 5.96 -8.14
N SER A 22 0.14 5.94 -8.97
CA SER A 22 -0.31 7.13 -9.69
C SER A 22 -1.18 7.98 -8.76
N VAL A 23 -0.90 9.28 -8.73
CA VAL A 23 -1.70 10.27 -8.02
C VAL A 23 -2.51 11.04 -9.05
N ILE A 24 -3.83 10.94 -8.96
CA ILE A 24 -4.75 11.54 -9.93
C ILE A 24 -5.61 12.57 -9.21
N ASP A 25 -5.72 13.75 -9.82
CA ASP A 25 -6.63 14.80 -9.37
C ASP A 25 -8.07 14.39 -9.72
N THR A 26 -8.95 14.31 -8.72
CA THR A 26 -10.31 13.77 -8.90
C THR A 26 -11.25 14.74 -9.62
N GLU A 27 -10.92 16.03 -9.68
CA GLU A 27 -11.76 17.03 -10.35
C GLU A 27 -11.48 17.08 -11.86
N SER A 28 -10.19 17.08 -12.22
CA SER A 28 -9.74 17.17 -13.61
C SER A 28 -9.49 15.82 -14.27
N GLY A 29 -9.35 14.75 -13.49
CA GLY A 29 -8.97 13.41 -13.94
C GLY A 29 -7.51 13.30 -14.41
N LYS A 30 -6.70 14.35 -14.23
CA LYS A 30 -5.31 14.37 -14.67
C LYS A 30 -4.39 13.72 -13.65
N GLN A 31 -3.38 13.01 -14.13
CA GLN A 31 -2.29 12.55 -13.30
C GLN A 31 -1.45 13.74 -12.83
N VAL A 32 -1.33 13.89 -11.51
CA VAL A 32 -0.55 14.94 -10.84
C VAL A 32 0.92 14.53 -10.77
N THR A 33 1.17 13.32 -10.28
CA THR A 33 2.52 12.79 -10.08
C THR A 33 2.52 11.26 -10.01
N THR A 34 3.70 10.67 -9.91
CA THR A 34 3.90 9.25 -9.57
C THR A 34 4.77 9.12 -8.33
N ILE A 35 4.49 8.10 -7.52
CA ILE A 35 5.26 7.75 -6.35
C ILE A 35 5.92 6.40 -6.63
N PRO A 36 7.25 6.31 -6.72
CA PRO A 36 7.93 5.02 -6.88
C PRO A 36 7.56 4.06 -5.74
N ALA A 37 7.16 2.85 -6.10
CA ALA A 37 6.95 1.75 -5.16
C ALA A 37 8.12 0.77 -5.24
N THR A 38 8.09 -0.29 -4.43
CA THR A 38 9.09 -1.36 -4.54
C THR A 38 9.05 -2.00 -5.94
N PRO A 39 10.17 -2.15 -6.66
CA PRO A 39 10.19 -2.78 -7.99
C PRO A 39 9.57 -4.17 -7.98
N LYS A 40 8.93 -4.54 -9.09
CA LYS A 40 8.20 -5.82 -9.27
C LYS A 40 7.12 -6.08 -8.21
N SER A 41 6.70 -5.08 -7.46
CA SER A 41 5.61 -5.24 -6.50
C SER A 41 4.25 -5.17 -7.18
N SER A 42 3.30 -5.92 -6.64
CA SER A 42 1.89 -5.89 -7.04
C SER A 42 1.05 -5.73 -5.78
N SER A 43 0.33 -4.60 -5.70
CA SER A 43 -0.58 -4.31 -4.61
C SER A 43 -2.01 -4.65 -4.99
N ASP A 44 -2.74 -5.27 -4.05
CA ASP A 44 -4.20 -5.34 -4.12
C ASP A 44 -4.83 -4.17 -3.34
N ASP A 45 -4.32 -3.88 -2.13
CA ASP A 45 -4.87 -2.83 -1.27
C ASP A 45 -3.95 -1.63 -1.04
N LEU A 46 -4.57 -0.44 -1.10
CA LEU A 46 -4.00 0.85 -0.75
C LEU A 46 -4.93 1.51 0.27
N PHE A 47 -4.37 2.09 1.32
CA PHE A 47 -5.13 2.82 2.34
C PHE A 47 -4.51 4.16 2.62
N TYR A 48 -5.33 5.21 2.73
CA TYR A 48 -4.89 6.55 3.08
C TYR A 48 -5.44 6.94 4.46
N ASP A 49 -4.56 7.42 5.33
CA ASP A 49 -4.88 7.96 6.65
C ASP A 49 -4.77 9.49 6.60
N PRO A 50 -5.89 10.23 6.51
CA PRO A 50 -5.87 11.69 6.45
C PRO A 50 -5.37 12.33 7.75
N SER A 51 -5.47 11.64 8.90
CA SER A 51 -4.99 12.17 10.17
C SER A 51 -3.46 12.27 10.24
N LYS A 52 -2.77 11.51 9.38
CA LYS A 52 -1.31 11.45 9.30
C LYS A 52 -0.77 11.85 7.93
N SER A 53 -1.64 12.19 6.98
CA SER A 53 -1.29 12.37 5.58
C SER A 53 -0.44 11.21 5.05
N ARG A 54 -0.87 9.97 5.30
CA ARG A 54 -0.03 8.77 5.09
C ARG A 54 -0.76 7.70 4.30
N LEU A 55 -0.07 7.16 3.30
CA LEU A 55 -0.53 6.06 2.45
C LEU A 55 0.19 4.76 2.84
N TYR A 56 -0.57 3.68 2.92
CA TYR A 56 -0.07 2.32 3.13
C TYR A 56 -0.38 1.49 1.89
N ALA A 57 0.63 0.95 1.24
CA ALA A 57 0.49 0.05 0.11
C ALA A 57 0.85 -1.37 0.53
N ILE A 58 -0.16 -2.24 0.68
CA ILE A 58 0.05 -3.66 0.93
C ILE A 58 0.30 -4.32 -0.42
N SER A 59 1.44 -4.98 -0.57
CA SER A 59 1.83 -5.55 -1.85
C SER A 59 2.69 -6.78 -1.68
N VAL A 60 2.89 -7.50 -2.78
CA VAL A 60 3.83 -8.62 -2.85
C VAL A 60 4.87 -8.36 -3.92
N ILE A 61 6.13 -8.72 -3.66
CA ILE A 61 7.19 -8.67 -4.66
C ILE A 61 7.07 -9.92 -5.54
N GLN A 62 6.92 -9.72 -6.85
CA GLN A 62 6.79 -10.80 -7.82
C GLN A 62 8.17 -11.41 -8.12
N THR A 63 8.55 -12.42 -7.35
CA THR A 63 9.81 -13.17 -7.52
C THR A 63 9.63 -14.56 -8.08
N GLY A 64 8.38 -15.00 -8.32
CA GLY A 64 8.05 -16.27 -8.95
C GLY A 64 7.20 -17.14 -8.03
N THR A 65 7.78 -18.23 -7.52
CA THR A 65 7.04 -19.25 -6.75
C THR A 65 6.63 -18.78 -5.36
N VAL A 66 7.49 -18.00 -4.70
CA VAL A 66 7.20 -17.34 -3.43
C VAL A 66 7.20 -15.85 -3.72
N ASN A 67 6.17 -15.14 -3.28
CA ASN A 67 6.05 -13.70 -3.45
C ASN A 67 6.03 -13.06 -2.06
N PRO A 68 7.18 -12.56 -1.55
CA PRO A 68 7.25 -11.92 -0.25
C PRO A 68 6.29 -10.74 -0.17
N GLY A 69 5.46 -10.69 0.86
CA GLY A 69 4.61 -9.54 1.13
C GLY A 69 5.39 -8.39 1.76
N ILE A 70 4.99 -7.18 1.46
CA ILE A 70 5.55 -5.94 2.01
C ILE A 70 4.46 -4.89 2.25
N ILE A 71 4.74 -3.92 3.10
CA ILE A 71 3.98 -2.67 3.23
C ILE A 71 4.93 -1.53 2.89
N ASP A 72 4.68 -0.82 1.78
CA ASP A 72 5.31 0.48 1.54
C ASP A 72 4.52 1.56 2.30
N VAL A 73 5.21 2.34 3.15
CA VAL A 73 4.64 3.44 3.92
C VAL A 73 5.10 4.76 3.33
N ILE A 74 4.14 5.56 2.85
CA ILE A 74 4.38 6.76 2.06
C ILE A 74 3.77 7.96 2.78
N GLN A 75 4.59 8.95 3.09
CA GLN A 75 4.17 10.22 3.67
C GLN A 75 3.84 11.20 2.54
N GLN A 76 2.64 11.77 2.57
CA GLN A 76 2.29 12.96 1.81
C GLN A 76 2.88 14.17 2.57
N ARG A 77 3.76 14.91 1.90
CA ARG A 77 4.40 16.14 2.43
C ARG A 77 3.53 17.36 2.17
N ASP A 78 2.92 17.38 1.00
CA ASP A 78 1.84 18.26 0.58
C ASP A 78 1.01 17.56 -0.51
N ALA A 79 -0.01 18.22 -1.07
CA ALA A 79 -0.94 17.63 -2.02
C ALA A 79 -0.29 16.95 -3.24
N ASP A 80 0.92 17.36 -3.63
CA ASP A 80 1.58 16.94 -4.87
C ASP A 80 2.95 16.28 -4.64
N HIS A 81 3.48 16.32 -3.41
CA HIS A 81 4.77 15.73 -3.05
C HIS A 81 4.65 14.61 -2.01
N TYR A 82 5.29 13.48 -2.33
CA TYR A 82 5.19 12.25 -1.55
C TYR A 82 6.56 11.62 -1.37
N GLU A 83 6.76 10.99 -0.23
CA GLU A 83 8.02 10.34 0.12
C GLU A 83 7.74 8.99 0.78
N ARG A 84 8.36 7.92 0.28
CA ARG A 84 8.35 6.65 0.98
C ARG A 84 9.27 6.73 2.19
N ILE A 85 8.71 6.60 3.38
CA ILE A 85 9.44 6.74 4.65
C ILE A 85 9.84 5.39 5.25
N ALA A 86 9.18 4.29 4.85
CA ALA A 86 9.54 2.95 5.28
C ALA A 86 9.00 1.88 4.32
N THR A 87 9.61 0.70 4.38
CA THR A 87 9.08 -0.54 3.80
C THR A 87 9.23 -1.62 4.87
N TYR A 88 8.14 -2.35 5.15
CA TYR A 88 8.13 -3.45 6.12
C TYR A 88 7.84 -4.75 5.42
N GLU A 89 8.58 -5.81 5.75
CA GLU A 89 8.25 -7.16 5.32
C GLU A 89 7.01 -7.68 6.06
N THR A 90 6.22 -8.50 5.38
CA THR A 90 5.03 -9.16 5.93
C THR A 90 5.09 -10.67 5.64
N GLY A 91 3.93 -11.34 5.55
CA GLY A 91 3.86 -12.76 5.21
C GLY A 91 3.99 -13.02 3.70
N SER A 92 4.30 -14.27 3.35
CA SER A 92 4.29 -14.74 1.97
C SER A 92 2.89 -14.61 1.36
N ALA A 93 2.81 -14.10 0.14
CA ALA A 93 1.56 -13.87 -0.61
C ALA A 93 0.55 -12.96 0.11
N ALA A 94 1.02 -12.02 0.93
CA ALA A 94 0.17 -11.14 1.73
C ALA A 94 -0.06 -9.78 1.06
N ALA A 95 -0.94 -9.73 0.05
CA ALA A 95 -1.25 -8.52 -0.71
C ALA A 95 -2.54 -7.79 -0.28
N THR A 96 -3.36 -8.44 0.55
CA THR A 96 -4.69 -7.96 0.97
C THR A 96 -4.68 -7.58 2.45
N GLY A 97 -5.46 -6.56 2.82
CA GLY A 97 -5.59 -6.17 4.21
C GLY A 97 -6.78 -5.26 4.51
N LEU A 98 -6.75 -4.67 5.70
CA LEU A 98 -7.75 -3.74 6.19
C LEU A 98 -7.08 -2.70 7.06
N PHE A 99 -7.29 -1.43 6.75
CA PHE A 99 -6.93 -0.32 7.64
C PHE A 99 -8.15 0.11 8.46
N VAL A 100 -7.97 0.25 9.78
CA VAL A 100 -8.99 0.73 10.71
C VAL A 100 -8.45 1.98 11.44
N PRO A 101 -8.77 3.19 10.96
CA PRO A 101 -8.27 4.45 11.53
C PRO A 101 -8.58 4.61 13.02
N GLU A 102 -9.77 4.21 13.44
CA GLU A 102 -10.26 4.35 14.83
C GLU A 102 -9.44 3.51 15.81
N LEU A 103 -8.81 2.44 15.33
CA LEU A 103 -7.93 1.60 16.12
C LEU A 103 -6.46 1.97 15.95
N GLY A 104 -6.12 2.82 14.96
CA GLY A 104 -4.74 3.05 14.55
C GLY A 104 -4.05 1.77 14.11
N LYS A 105 -4.75 0.89 13.36
CA LYS A 105 -4.26 -0.44 13.02
C LYS A 105 -4.41 -0.78 11.55
N LEU A 106 -3.38 -1.41 11.01
CA LEU A 106 -3.39 -2.06 9.72
C LEU A 106 -3.30 -3.58 9.91
N PHE A 107 -4.28 -4.30 9.37
CA PHE A 107 -4.35 -5.75 9.37
C PHE A 107 -3.95 -6.25 7.99
N VAL A 108 -3.05 -7.23 7.92
CA VAL A 108 -2.60 -7.84 6.66
C VAL A 108 -2.93 -9.33 6.69
N ALA A 109 -3.66 -9.80 5.68
CA ALA A 109 -4.03 -11.21 5.56
C ALA A 109 -2.88 -11.99 4.92
N VAL A 110 -2.41 -13.03 5.62
CA VAL A 110 -1.40 -13.96 5.11
C VAL A 110 -2.10 -15.27 4.76
N HIS A 111 -1.87 -15.73 3.54
CA HIS A 111 -2.48 -16.96 3.04
C HIS A 111 -1.89 -18.18 3.72
N ALA A 112 -2.70 -19.23 3.87
CA ALA A 112 -2.22 -20.53 4.30
C ALA A 112 -1.10 -21.01 3.36
N GLN A 113 -0.01 -21.50 3.94
CA GLN A 113 1.15 -21.92 3.17
C GLN A 113 1.02 -23.41 2.76
N PRO A 114 1.54 -23.80 1.58
CA PRO A 114 1.54 -25.20 1.15
C PRO A 114 2.23 -26.16 2.11
N THR A 115 3.10 -25.65 2.99
CA THR A 115 3.80 -26.38 4.05
C THR A 115 2.90 -26.78 5.23
N GLY A 116 1.62 -26.39 5.22
CA GLY A 116 0.62 -26.76 6.23
C GLY A 116 0.40 -25.71 7.32
N GLN A 117 1.08 -24.56 7.27
CA GLN A 117 0.80 -23.45 8.16
C GLN A 117 -0.52 -22.77 7.74
N GLY A 118 -1.44 -22.60 8.69
CA GLY A 118 -2.74 -21.96 8.45
C GLY A 118 -2.60 -20.47 8.07
N GLY A 119 -3.68 -19.90 7.56
CA GLY A 119 -3.74 -18.45 7.31
C GLY A 119 -3.74 -17.66 8.62
N GLU A 120 -3.19 -16.45 8.59
CA GLU A 120 -3.08 -15.59 9.75
C GLU A 120 -3.32 -14.11 9.38
N TYR A 121 -3.56 -13.28 10.39
CA TYR A 121 -3.57 -11.82 10.25
C TYR A 121 -2.38 -11.23 11.01
N LEU A 122 -1.52 -10.54 10.28
CA LEU A 122 -0.48 -9.71 10.89
C LEU A 122 -1.09 -8.35 11.23
N VAL A 123 -0.81 -7.85 12.43
CA VAL A 123 -1.37 -6.60 12.94
C VAL A 123 -0.25 -5.59 13.16
N TYR A 124 -0.35 -4.44 12.51
CA TYR A 124 0.61 -3.35 12.58
C TYR A 124 -0.04 -2.13 13.23
N GLU A 125 0.65 -1.53 14.20
CA GLU A 125 0.25 -0.25 14.79
C GLU A 125 0.65 0.89 13.85
N THR A 126 -0.29 1.77 13.51
CA THR A 126 -0.07 2.95 12.68
C THR A 126 0.07 4.19 13.56
N LYS A 127 1.25 4.33 14.16
CA LYS A 127 1.61 5.51 14.96
C LYS A 127 2.00 6.71 14.09
#